data_AF-A0A179C0C2-F1
#
_entry.id   AF-A0A179C0C2-F1
#
_cell.length_a   1.000
_cell.length_b   1.000
_cell.length_c   1.000
_cell.angle_alpha   90.00
_cell.angle_beta   90.00
_cell.angle_gamma   90.00
#
_symmetry.space_group_name_H-M   'P 1'
#
loop_
_entity.id
_entity.type
_entity.pdbx_description
1 polymer ?
#
loop_
_entity_poly.entity_id
_entity_poly.type
_entity_poly.pdbx_seq_one_letter_code
_entity_poly.pdbx_strand_id
1 'polypeptide(L)'
;MTMVFAEWTYEQVRAQIIEAAYTLRASPGDLGPRLRGGAMSDVVRDMTEAYGYAEAKAPRVPSAGAISRMYETWDWVNAYLNEESRKRVYEYAFIKTRKGIYLDAYLRKIDMSRSTFERRIQSDCQCIANNLNQNHRARLTVALDAVTEIDLKPTSITVASKKCATDWRDDEVTGQKEQVRADVLAHAHWRNERRRQLIERAER
;
A
#
# COMPACT_ATOMS: atom_id res chain seq x y z
N MET A 1 11.09 -29.48 -9.36
CA MET A 1 9.86 -28.71 -9.67
C MET A 1 10.25 -27.25 -9.61
N THR A 2 10.47 -26.62 -10.77
CA THR A 2 10.85 -25.21 -10.87
C THR A 2 9.66 -24.35 -10.43
N MET A 3 9.78 -23.63 -9.31
CA MET A 3 8.75 -22.70 -8.86
C MET A 3 8.64 -21.56 -9.88
N VAL A 4 7.55 -21.54 -10.64
CA VAL A 4 7.21 -20.40 -11.49
C VAL A 4 6.87 -19.23 -10.58
N PHE A 5 7.62 -18.15 -10.67
CA PHE A 5 7.35 -16.94 -9.91
C PHE A 5 6.00 -16.37 -10.34
N ALA A 6 5.06 -16.28 -9.39
CA ALA A 6 3.81 -15.54 -9.56
C ALA A 6 3.98 -14.18 -8.87
N GLU A 7 3.70 -13.10 -9.60
CA GLU A 7 3.73 -11.75 -9.04
C GLU A 7 2.68 -11.60 -7.93
N TRP A 8 3.08 -11.00 -6.81
CA TRP A 8 2.18 -10.66 -5.73
C TRP A 8 1.20 -9.59 -6.19
N THR A 9 -0.09 -9.84 -5.98
CA THR A 9 -1.15 -8.86 -6.20
C THR A 9 -1.63 -8.25 -4.88
N TYR A 10 -2.21 -7.05 -4.95
CA TYR A 10 -2.76 -6.40 -3.74
C TYR A 10 -3.86 -7.25 -3.08
N GLU A 11 -4.60 -8.06 -3.84
CA GLU A 11 -5.66 -8.93 -3.32
C GLU A 11 -5.09 -10.08 -2.50
N GLN A 12 -3.98 -10.68 -2.95
CA GLN A 12 -3.28 -11.72 -2.21
C GLN A 12 -2.72 -11.17 -0.90
N VAL A 13 -2.10 -9.99 -0.94
CA VAL A 13 -1.59 -9.31 0.27
C VAL A 13 -2.75 -9.00 1.23
N ARG A 14 -3.86 -8.46 0.72
CA ARG A 14 -5.06 -8.18 1.52
C ARG A 14 -5.62 -9.44 2.18
N ALA A 15 -5.67 -10.55 1.45
CA ALA A 15 -6.13 -11.83 1.97
C ALA A 15 -5.21 -12.35 3.09
N GLN A 16 -3.88 -12.26 2.90
CA GLN A 16 -2.89 -12.63 3.91
C GLN A 16 -3.01 -11.78 5.17
N ILE A 17 -3.23 -10.46 5.04
CA ILE A 17 -3.43 -9.57 6.20
C ILE A 17 -4.69 -9.99 6.99
N ILE A 18 -5.76 -10.34 6.31
CA ILE A 18 -7.00 -10.82 6.96
C ILE A 18 -6.77 -12.18 7.62
N GLU A 19 -6.06 -13.11 6.96
CA GLU A 19 -5.65 -14.39 7.54
C GLU A 19 -4.82 -14.18 8.81
N ALA A 20 -3.79 -13.34 8.74
CA ALA A 20 -2.91 -13.00 9.85
C ALA A 20 -3.66 -12.39 11.05
N ALA A 21 -4.71 -11.61 10.80
CA ALA A 21 -5.55 -11.09 11.87
C ALA A 21 -6.48 -12.17 12.46
N TYR A 22 -6.99 -13.10 11.64
CA TYR A 22 -7.76 -14.23 12.15
C TYR A 22 -6.90 -15.16 13.00
N THR A 23 -5.66 -15.44 12.58
CA THR A 23 -4.72 -16.25 13.34
C THR A 23 -4.34 -15.54 14.63
N LEU A 24 -4.04 -14.25 14.61
CA LEU A 24 -3.72 -13.48 15.81
C LEU A 24 -4.86 -13.52 16.84
N ARG A 25 -6.11 -13.47 16.37
CA ARG A 25 -7.29 -13.58 17.22
C ARG A 25 -7.47 -14.98 17.81
N ALA A 26 -7.13 -16.02 17.04
CA ALA A 26 -7.23 -17.41 17.48
C ALA A 26 -6.05 -17.83 18.38
N SER A 27 -4.91 -17.16 18.24
CA SER A 27 -3.74 -17.38 19.06
C SER A 27 -4.03 -17.03 20.52
N PRO A 28 -3.54 -17.84 21.47
CA PRO A 28 -3.61 -17.48 22.88
C PRO A 28 -2.87 -16.15 23.09
N GLY A 29 -3.52 -15.18 23.73
CA GLY A 29 -2.88 -13.92 24.08
C GLY A 29 -1.70 -14.19 25.00
N ASP A 30 -0.59 -13.49 24.79
CA ASP A 30 0.53 -13.55 25.73
C ASP A 30 0.10 -12.87 27.03
N LEU A 31 -0.38 -13.68 27.96
CA LEU A 31 -0.85 -13.26 29.27
C LEU A 31 0.32 -12.93 30.23
N GLY A 32 1.55 -12.90 29.71
CA GLY A 32 2.77 -12.64 30.46
C GLY A 32 3.05 -13.72 31.52
N PRO A 33 4.15 -13.55 32.29
CA PRO A 33 4.59 -14.54 33.28
C PRO A 33 3.61 -14.80 34.45
N ARG A 34 2.47 -14.09 34.52
CA ARG A 34 1.57 -14.12 35.68
C ARG A 34 0.28 -14.93 35.46
N LEU A 35 0.00 -15.39 34.24
CA LEU A 35 -1.29 -15.97 33.89
C LEU A 35 -1.21 -17.24 33.00
N ARG A 36 -0.01 -17.76 32.72
CA ARG A 36 0.11 -19.22 32.68
C ARG A 36 -0.08 -19.65 34.11
N GLY A 37 -1.22 -20.27 34.41
CA GLY A 37 -1.60 -20.72 35.74
C GLY A 37 -0.41 -21.01 36.64
N GLY A 38 -0.36 -20.37 37.81
CA GLY A 38 0.46 -20.86 38.90
C GLY A 38 0.19 -22.36 39.09
N ALA A 39 1.07 -23.08 39.77
CA ALA A 39 1.01 -24.54 39.97
C ALA A 39 -0.33 -25.10 40.52
N MET A 40 -1.31 -24.23 40.80
CA MET A 40 -2.65 -24.51 41.33
C MET A 40 -3.81 -23.93 40.48
N SER A 41 -3.62 -23.47 39.23
CA SER A 41 -4.77 -22.96 38.44
C SER A 41 -5.70 -24.06 37.91
N ASP A 42 -5.22 -25.31 37.91
CA ASP A 42 -5.98 -26.49 37.49
C ASP A 42 -6.88 -27.04 38.62
N VAL A 43 -6.62 -26.66 39.88
CA VAL A 43 -7.37 -27.17 41.04
C VAL A 43 -8.77 -26.55 41.17
N VAL A 44 -9.04 -25.45 40.45
CA VAL A 44 -10.34 -24.75 40.48
C VAL A 44 -10.88 -24.52 39.07
N ARG A 45 -10.69 -25.48 38.16
CA ARG A 45 -11.75 -25.73 37.17
C ARG A 45 -12.86 -26.42 37.95
N ASP A 46 -14.03 -25.79 37.96
CA ASP A 46 -15.23 -26.29 38.64
C ASP A 46 -15.37 -27.80 38.37
N MET A 47 -15.73 -28.59 39.39
CA MET A 47 -15.70 -30.06 39.31
C MET A 47 -16.50 -30.59 38.09
N THR A 48 -17.49 -29.81 37.67
CA THR A 48 -18.31 -29.96 36.46
C THR A 48 -17.52 -29.94 35.15
N GLU A 49 -16.50 -29.07 35.00
CA GLU A 49 -15.63 -28.98 33.83
C GLU A 49 -14.50 -30.03 33.83
N ALA A 50 -14.05 -30.47 35.01
CA ALA A 50 -12.98 -31.46 35.13
C ALA A 50 -13.44 -32.89 34.74
N TYR A 51 -14.72 -33.22 35.02
CA TYR A 51 -15.31 -34.53 34.74
C TYR A 51 -16.21 -34.57 33.49
N GLY A 52 -16.21 -33.53 32.66
CA GLY A 52 -16.88 -33.56 31.35
C GLY A 52 -18.40 -33.41 31.36
N TYR A 53 -18.97 -32.80 32.41
CA TYR A 53 -20.41 -32.50 32.46
C TYR A 53 -20.82 -31.35 31.51
N ALA A 54 -19.86 -30.54 31.06
CA ALA A 54 -20.05 -29.50 30.06
C ALA A 54 -19.54 -29.97 28.68
N GLU A 55 -20.24 -29.57 27.61
CA GLU A 55 -19.79 -29.80 26.23
C GLU A 55 -18.43 -29.11 26.01
N ALA A 56 -17.38 -29.91 25.81
CA ALA A 56 -16.01 -29.40 25.70
C ALA A 56 -15.85 -28.52 24.46
N LYS A 57 -15.85 -27.19 24.66
CA LYS A 57 -15.51 -26.24 23.60
C LYS A 57 -13.99 -26.18 23.46
N ALA A 58 -13.43 -27.05 22.63
CA ALA A 58 -12.01 -26.96 22.29
C ALA A 58 -11.71 -25.59 21.66
N PRO A 59 -10.78 -24.79 22.21
CA PRO A 59 -10.36 -23.56 21.56
C PRO A 59 -9.72 -23.90 20.21
N ARG A 60 -10.06 -23.14 19.17
CA ARG A 60 -9.49 -23.33 17.84
C ARG A 60 -8.03 -22.87 17.85
N VAL A 61 -7.09 -23.80 17.93
CA VAL A 61 -5.65 -23.52 17.84
C VAL A 61 -5.28 -23.31 16.36
N PRO A 62 -4.63 -22.19 15.99
CA PRO A 62 -4.16 -21.98 14.62
C PRO A 62 -3.05 -22.98 14.26
N SER A 63 -2.96 -23.37 12.98
CA SER A 63 -1.90 -24.25 12.51
C SER A 63 -0.54 -23.56 12.54
N ALA A 64 0.54 -24.32 12.71
CA ALA A 64 1.90 -23.78 12.73
C ALA A 64 2.24 -22.98 11.45
N GLY A 65 1.78 -23.44 10.29
CA GLY A 65 1.95 -22.71 9.02
C GLY A 65 1.22 -21.36 9.01
N ALA A 66 0.01 -21.30 9.58
CA ALA A 66 -0.74 -20.05 9.67
C ALA A 66 -0.08 -19.05 10.64
N ILE A 67 0.52 -19.53 11.73
CA ILE A 67 1.33 -18.72 12.64
C ILE A 67 2.58 -18.17 11.93
N SER A 68 3.28 -18.99 11.15
CA SER A 68 4.46 -18.53 10.38
C SER A 68 4.08 -17.43 9.38
N ARG A 69 3.00 -17.63 8.61
CA ARG A 69 2.50 -16.62 7.66
C ARG A 69 2.05 -15.35 8.37
N MET A 70 1.46 -15.47 9.55
CA MET A 70 1.06 -14.31 10.36
C MET A 70 2.26 -13.42 10.70
N TYR A 71 3.33 -14.00 11.23
CA TYR A 71 4.54 -13.23 11.56
C TYR A 71 5.12 -12.57 10.32
N GLU A 72 5.28 -13.33 9.23
CA GLU A 72 5.79 -12.82 7.96
C GLU A 72 4.94 -11.64 7.43
N THR A 73 3.61 -11.77 7.49
CA THR A 73 2.70 -10.71 7.01
C THR A 73 2.81 -9.44 7.86
N TRP A 74 2.92 -9.58 9.18
CA TRP A 74 3.09 -8.42 10.06
C TRP A 74 4.46 -7.77 9.90
N ASP A 75 5.50 -8.54 9.59
CA ASP A 75 6.82 -8.00 9.25
C ASP A 75 6.76 -7.14 7.98
N TRP A 76 6.03 -7.57 6.94
CA TRP A 76 5.83 -6.75 5.73
C TRP A 76 5.13 -5.43 6.05
N VAL A 77 4.06 -5.48 6.84
CA VAL A 77 3.29 -4.29 7.25
C VAL A 77 4.16 -3.33 8.07
N ASN A 78 5.04 -3.85 8.93
CA ASN A 78 5.93 -3.05 9.74
C ASN A 78 7.12 -2.49 8.94
N ALA A 79 7.62 -3.23 7.94
CA ALA A 79 8.77 -2.84 7.15
C ALA A 79 8.43 -1.85 6.02
N TYR A 80 7.33 -2.07 5.30
CA TYR A 80 7.05 -1.35 4.05
C TYR A 80 6.07 -0.18 4.18
N LEU A 81 5.35 -0.09 5.31
CA LEU A 81 4.37 0.98 5.53
C LEU A 81 4.84 1.97 6.60
N ASN A 82 4.48 3.23 6.38
CA ASN A 82 4.60 4.28 7.39
C ASN A 82 3.60 4.06 8.54
N GLU A 83 3.75 4.83 9.62
CA GLU A 83 2.95 4.64 10.84
C GLU A 83 1.43 4.83 10.60
N GLU A 84 1.03 5.81 9.79
CA GLU A 84 -0.39 6.08 9.51
C GLU A 84 -1.03 4.94 8.72
N SER A 85 -0.39 4.51 7.62
CA SER A 85 -0.81 3.37 6.81
C SER A 85 -0.85 2.10 7.64
N ARG A 86 0.14 1.88 8.51
CA ARG A 86 0.19 0.73 9.42
C ARG A 86 -1.01 0.70 10.36
N LYS A 87 -1.31 1.80 11.05
CA LYS A 87 -2.49 1.91 11.94
C LYS A 87 -3.78 1.60 11.18
N ARG A 88 -3.94 2.19 9.99
CA ARG A 88 -5.09 1.97 9.12
C ARG A 88 -5.26 0.50 8.71
N VAL A 89 -4.17 -0.18 8.33
CA VAL A 89 -4.18 -1.60 7.97
C VAL A 89 -4.52 -2.49 9.17
N TYR A 90 -3.98 -2.21 10.35
CA TYR A 90 -4.34 -2.93 11.57
C TYR A 90 -5.83 -2.78 11.88
N GLU A 91 -6.33 -1.54 11.91
CA GLU A 91 -7.75 -1.26 12.18
C GLU A 91 -8.66 -1.95 11.17
N TYR A 92 -8.31 -1.90 9.89
CA TYR A 92 -9.00 -2.63 8.83
C TYR A 92 -9.08 -4.14 9.11
N ALA A 93 -7.94 -4.77 9.44
CA ALA A 93 -7.88 -6.19 9.71
C ALA A 93 -8.69 -6.59 10.96
N PHE A 94 -8.69 -5.74 11.99
CA PHE A 94 -9.53 -5.94 13.18
C PHE A 94 -11.02 -5.81 12.89
N ILE A 95 -11.43 -4.86 12.05
CA ILE A 95 -12.84 -4.69 11.62
C ILE A 95 -13.31 -5.94 10.85
N LYS A 96 -12.48 -6.48 9.95
CA LYS A 96 -12.85 -7.67 9.15
C LYS A 96 -12.94 -8.95 9.99
N THR A 97 -12.17 -9.05 11.07
CA THR A 97 -12.11 -10.28 11.87
C THR A 97 -13.08 -10.30 13.04
N ARG A 98 -13.42 -9.17 13.66
CA ARG A 98 -14.30 -9.11 14.85
C ARG A 98 -15.77 -9.13 14.47
N LYS A 99 -16.58 -9.82 15.29
CA LYS A 99 -18.04 -9.78 15.19
C LYS A 99 -18.54 -8.52 15.88
N GLY A 100 -19.45 -7.77 15.25
CA GLY A 100 -20.14 -6.62 15.85
C GLY A 100 -19.49 -5.25 15.64
N ILE A 101 -18.29 -5.16 15.03
CA ILE A 101 -17.74 -3.89 14.59
C ILE A 101 -18.18 -3.66 13.14
N TYR A 102 -19.08 -2.71 12.94
CA TYR A 102 -19.53 -2.33 11.60
C TYR A 102 -18.55 -1.32 11.00
N LEU A 103 -18.09 -1.62 9.77
CA LEU A 103 -17.22 -0.73 9.01
C LEU A 103 -17.77 0.69 8.96
N ASP A 104 -19.07 0.85 8.72
CA ASP A 104 -19.71 2.17 8.60
C ASP A 104 -19.68 2.96 9.92
N ALA A 105 -19.81 2.29 11.07
CA ALA A 105 -19.72 2.95 12.37
C ALA A 105 -18.31 3.46 12.66
N TYR A 106 -17.30 2.68 12.30
CA TYR A 106 -15.89 3.08 12.40
C TYR A 106 -15.57 4.23 11.45
N LEU A 107 -16.05 4.18 10.21
CA LEU A 107 -15.85 5.23 9.21
C LEU A 107 -16.47 6.56 9.63
N ARG A 108 -17.63 6.55 10.30
CA ARG A 108 -18.25 7.76 10.89
C ARG A 108 -17.39 8.39 11.98
N LYS A 109 -16.66 7.58 12.76
CA LYS A 109 -15.79 8.08 13.83
C LYS A 109 -14.56 8.82 13.29
N ILE A 110 -14.04 8.38 12.15
CA ILE A 110 -12.84 8.95 11.49
C ILE A 110 -13.22 9.99 10.43
N ASP A 111 -14.52 10.20 10.20
CA ASP A 111 -15.05 11.10 9.17
C ASP A 111 -14.50 10.80 7.76
N MET A 112 -14.56 9.52 7.37
CA MET A 112 -14.04 9.07 6.08
C MET A 112 -15.10 8.31 5.27
N SER A 113 -15.17 8.58 3.97
CA SER A 113 -16.03 7.81 3.08
C SER A 113 -15.51 6.38 2.89
N ARG A 114 -16.44 5.43 2.69
CA ARG A 114 -16.08 4.01 2.44
C ARG A 114 -15.20 3.83 1.20
N SER A 115 -15.48 4.58 0.14
CA SER A 115 -14.69 4.54 -1.11
C SER A 115 -13.26 5.01 -0.88
N THR A 116 -13.09 6.13 -0.18
CA THR A 116 -11.76 6.65 0.16
C THR A 116 -10.97 5.68 1.02
N PHE A 117 -11.63 5.06 2.01
CA PHE A 117 -11.00 4.10 2.90
C PHE A 117 -10.55 2.83 2.16
N GLU A 118 -11.41 2.21 1.36
CA GLU A 118 -11.04 1.01 0.59
C GLU A 118 -9.94 1.33 -0.44
N ARG A 119 -9.97 2.50 -1.10
CA ARG A 119 -8.88 2.94 -1.99
C ARG A 119 -7.55 3.09 -1.27
N ARG A 120 -7.55 3.66 -0.05
CA ARG A 120 -6.35 3.79 0.77
C ARG A 120 -5.79 2.43 1.17
N ILE A 121 -6.66 1.50 1.60
CA ILE A 121 -6.26 0.12 1.91
C ILE A 121 -5.68 -0.59 0.68
N GLN A 122 -6.32 -0.44 -0.48
CA GLN A 122 -5.81 -1.00 -1.74
C GLN A 122 -4.44 -0.43 -2.08
N SER A 123 -4.25 0.88 -1.94
CA SER A 123 -2.96 1.56 -2.13
C SER A 123 -1.88 1.01 -1.20
N ASP A 124 -2.19 0.83 0.09
CA ASP A 124 -1.26 0.26 1.07
C ASP A 124 -0.89 -1.20 0.72
N CYS A 125 -1.88 -2.02 0.35
CA CYS A 125 -1.65 -3.42 -0.06
C CYS A 125 -0.82 -3.49 -1.36
N GLN A 126 -1.06 -2.58 -2.31
CA GLN A 126 -0.30 -2.49 -3.55
C GLN A 126 1.15 -2.07 -3.27
N CYS A 127 1.37 -1.15 -2.33
CA CYS A 127 2.72 -0.78 -1.91
C CYS A 127 3.50 -1.99 -1.38
N ILE A 128 2.89 -2.79 -0.51
CA ILE A 128 3.49 -4.03 -0.01
C ILE A 128 3.77 -4.99 -1.17
N ALA A 129 2.80 -5.24 -2.05
CA ALA A 129 2.96 -6.13 -3.20
C ALA A 129 4.13 -5.70 -4.11
N ASN A 130 4.25 -4.41 -4.38
CA ASN A 130 5.35 -3.85 -5.17
C ASN A 130 6.71 -4.10 -4.50
N ASN A 131 6.82 -3.89 -3.18
CA ASN A 131 8.06 -4.15 -2.43
C ASN A 131 8.41 -5.65 -2.43
N LEU A 132 7.43 -6.53 -2.25
CA LEU A 132 7.64 -7.98 -2.32
C LEU A 132 8.15 -8.39 -3.71
N ASN A 133 7.49 -7.92 -4.77
CA ASN A 133 7.89 -8.19 -6.14
C ASN A 133 9.28 -7.63 -6.46
N GLN A 134 9.62 -6.45 -5.95
CA GLN A 134 10.96 -5.86 -6.10
C GLN A 134 12.04 -6.72 -5.43
N ASN A 135 11.79 -7.21 -4.21
CA ASN A 135 12.70 -8.10 -3.49
C ASN A 135 12.89 -9.44 -4.21
N HIS A 136 11.84 -9.96 -4.86
CA HIS A 136 11.95 -11.15 -5.70
C HIS A 136 12.71 -10.89 -7.00
N ARG A 137 12.52 -9.73 -7.65
CA ARG A 137 13.26 -9.34 -8.87
C ARG A 137 14.77 -9.17 -8.63
N ALA A 138 15.16 -8.65 -7.46
CA ALA A 138 16.58 -8.56 -7.09
C ALA A 138 17.24 -9.95 -6.91
N ARG A 139 16.43 -10.99 -6.66
CA ARG A 139 16.87 -12.39 -6.57
C ARG A 139 16.64 -13.11 -7.89
N LEU A 140 17.31 -12.67 -8.96
CA LEU A 140 17.42 -13.48 -10.17
C LEU A 140 18.04 -14.83 -9.77
N THR A 141 17.20 -15.85 -9.71
CA THR A 141 17.55 -17.23 -9.33
C THR A 141 18.06 -18.03 -10.52
N VAL A 142 17.95 -17.45 -11.72
CA VAL A 142 18.56 -17.96 -12.95
C VAL A 142 19.93 -17.32 -13.05
N ALA A 143 20.98 -18.12 -13.25
CA ALA A 143 22.27 -17.60 -13.65
C ALA A 143 22.05 -16.77 -14.91
N LEU A 144 22.29 -15.46 -14.85
CA LEU A 144 22.35 -14.62 -16.04
C LEU A 144 23.40 -15.28 -16.95
N ASP A 145 22.93 -15.79 -18.07
CA ASP A 145 23.81 -16.33 -19.10
C ASP A 145 24.77 -15.20 -19.49
N ALA A 146 26.07 -15.49 -19.56
CA ALA A 146 27.12 -14.48 -19.82
C ALA A 146 26.93 -13.73 -21.16
N VAL A 147 25.97 -14.19 -21.99
CA VAL A 147 25.65 -13.68 -23.32
C VAL A 147 24.69 -12.47 -23.30
N THR A 148 24.06 -12.14 -22.17
CA THR A 148 23.26 -10.90 -22.05
C THR A 148 24.00 -9.75 -21.39
N GLU A 149 25.34 -9.79 -21.38
CA GLU A 149 26.11 -8.56 -21.36
C GLU A 149 25.76 -7.84 -22.67
N ILE A 150 24.73 -6.99 -22.62
CA ILE A 150 24.57 -5.96 -23.62
C ILE A 150 25.79 -5.08 -23.38
N ASP A 151 26.88 -5.39 -24.06
CA ASP A 151 27.96 -4.44 -24.28
C ASP A 151 27.25 -3.14 -24.61
N LEU A 152 27.36 -2.17 -23.71
CA LEU A 152 27.05 -0.80 -24.04
C LEU A 152 27.96 -0.52 -25.22
N LYS A 153 27.43 -0.68 -26.44
CA LYS A 153 28.02 -0.08 -27.63
C LYS A 153 28.29 1.34 -27.16
N PRO A 154 29.55 1.80 -27.13
CA PRO A 154 29.82 3.18 -26.86
C PRO A 154 29.17 3.94 -28.02
N THR A 155 27.90 4.26 -27.88
CA THR A 155 27.28 5.33 -28.62
C THR A 155 28.10 6.51 -28.17
N SER A 156 28.96 6.98 -29.07
CA SER A 156 29.65 8.25 -28.89
C SER A 156 28.56 9.24 -28.50
N ILE A 157 28.56 9.63 -27.22
CA ILE A 157 27.73 10.73 -26.76
C ILE A 157 28.41 11.95 -27.39
N THR A 158 28.07 12.21 -28.65
CA THR A 158 28.36 13.48 -29.28
C THR A 158 27.52 14.47 -28.50
N VAL A 159 28.13 15.06 -27.48
CA VAL A 159 27.55 16.14 -26.72
C VAL A 159 27.06 17.15 -27.74
N ALA A 160 25.76 17.42 -27.74
CA ALA A 160 25.14 18.43 -28.58
C ALA A 160 25.63 19.82 -28.14
N SER A 161 26.90 20.11 -28.44
CA SER A 161 27.45 21.44 -28.36
C SER A 161 26.91 22.23 -29.54
N LYS A 162 26.71 23.53 -29.35
CA LYS A 162 26.20 24.47 -30.35
C LYS A 162 26.99 24.48 -31.68
N LYS A 163 28.17 23.85 -31.71
CA LYS A 163 29.04 23.73 -32.89
C LYS A 163 28.86 22.43 -33.70
N CYS A 164 28.17 21.42 -33.18
CA CYS A 164 28.14 20.07 -33.79
C CYS A 164 26.75 19.58 -34.23
N ALA A 165 25.72 20.41 -34.13
CA ALA A 165 24.37 20.07 -34.58
C ALA A 165 24.01 20.93 -35.79
N THR A 166 24.03 20.32 -36.98
CA THR A 166 23.81 20.99 -38.28
C THR A 166 22.32 21.21 -38.59
N ASP A 167 21.41 20.61 -37.81
CA ASP A 167 19.97 20.75 -37.97
C ASP A 167 19.31 21.08 -36.62
N TRP A 168 19.38 22.36 -36.22
CA TRP A 168 18.36 22.89 -35.33
C TRP A 168 17.32 23.56 -36.23
N ARG A 169 16.07 23.06 -36.16
CA ARG A 169 14.90 23.76 -36.72
C ARG A 169 14.62 25.00 -35.88
N ASP A 170 15.49 26.00 -35.96
CA ASP A 170 15.35 27.26 -35.22
C ASP A 170 14.10 28.05 -35.67
N ASP A 171 13.68 27.87 -36.92
CA ASP A 171 12.51 28.56 -37.50
C ASP A 171 11.17 28.04 -36.94
N GLU A 172 11.06 26.74 -36.60
CA GLU A 172 9.84 26.18 -35.98
C GLU A 172 9.66 26.65 -34.53
N VAL A 173 10.78 26.83 -33.79
CA VAL A 173 10.76 27.20 -32.37
C VAL A 173 10.55 28.70 -32.18
N THR A 174 11.02 29.54 -33.11
CA THR A 174 10.75 31.00 -33.07
C THR A 174 9.28 31.31 -33.34
N GLY A 175 8.67 30.67 -34.34
CA GLY A 175 7.23 30.83 -34.63
C GLY A 175 6.34 30.45 -33.45
N GLN A 176 6.64 29.34 -32.77
CA GLN A 176 5.90 28.93 -31.56
C GLN A 176 6.03 29.94 -30.40
N LYS A 177 7.22 30.54 -30.22
CA LYS A 177 7.43 31.57 -29.17
C LYS A 177 6.65 32.84 -29.45
N GLU A 178 6.56 33.26 -30.71
CA GLU A 178 5.79 34.44 -31.10
C GLU A 178 4.30 34.22 -30.93
N GLN A 179 3.81 33.02 -31.27
CA GLN A 179 2.41 32.65 -31.10
C GLN A 179 2.00 32.60 -29.63
N VAL A 180 2.83 31.99 -28.77
CA VAL A 180 2.60 32.00 -27.32
C VAL A 180 2.62 33.42 -26.75
N ARG A 181 3.50 34.30 -27.24
CA ARG A 181 3.52 35.71 -26.82
C ARG A 181 2.26 36.45 -27.25
N ALA A 182 1.78 36.23 -28.48
CA ALA A 182 0.56 36.83 -28.99
C ALA A 182 -0.67 36.41 -28.17
N ASP A 183 -0.79 35.12 -27.85
CA ASP A 183 -1.90 34.59 -27.04
C ASP A 183 -1.92 35.17 -25.62
N VAL A 184 -0.75 35.30 -24.99
CA VAL A 184 -0.60 35.91 -23.66
C VAL A 184 -1.02 37.38 -23.67
N LEU A 185 -0.63 38.14 -24.71
CA LEU A 185 -1.02 39.54 -24.86
C LEU A 185 -2.53 39.68 -25.12
N ALA A 186 -3.10 38.86 -26.00
CA ALA A 186 -4.54 38.84 -26.27
C ALA A 186 -5.35 38.56 -24.99
N HIS A 187 -4.89 37.61 -24.18
CA HIS A 187 -5.53 37.31 -22.89
C HIS A 187 -5.45 38.48 -21.89
N ALA A 188 -4.31 39.18 -21.85
CA ALA A 188 -4.15 40.38 -21.01
C ALA A 188 -5.05 41.54 -21.46
N HIS A 189 -5.17 41.77 -22.77
CA HIS A 189 -6.07 42.78 -23.34
C HIS A 189 -7.54 42.48 -22.99
N TRP A 190 -7.98 41.24 -23.21
CA TRP A 190 -9.34 40.80 -22.83
C TRP A 190 -9.62 41.02 -21.35
N ARG A 191 -8.67 40.68 -20.47
CA ARG A 191 -8.81 40.87 -19.02
C ARG A 191 -8.94 42.34 -18.63
N ASN A 192 -8.21 43.22 -19.31
CA ASN A 192 -8.26 44.67 -19.07
C ASN A 192 -9.57 45.29 -19.57
N GLU A 193 -10.07 44.88 -20.74
CA GLU A 193 -11.39 45.30 -21.24
C GLU A 193 -12.52 44.83 -20.33
N ARG A 194 -12.45 43.58 -19.86
CA ARG A 194 -13.42 43.04 -18.89
C ARG A 194 -13.45 43.86 -17.60
N ARG A 195 -12.28 44.28 -17.10
CA ARG A 195 -12.19 45.17 -15.92
C ARG A 195 -12.80 46.54 -16.18
N ARG A 196 -12.53 47.16 -17.34
CA ARG A 196 -13.11 48.45 -17.71
C ARG A 196 -14.64 48.39 -17.78
N GLN A 197 -15.19 47.36 -18.43
CA GLN A 197 -16.65 47.15 -18.50
C GLN A 197 -17.30 46.95 -17.12
N LEU A 198 -16.60 46.29 -16.19
CA LEU A 198 -17.10 46.12 -14.82
C LEU A 198 -17.07 47.44 -14.03
N ILE A 199 -16.06 48.28 -14.23
CA ILE A 199 -15.96 49.60 -13.60
C ILE A 199 -17.07 50.52 -14.16
N GLU A 200 -17.23 50.60 -15.48
CA GLU A 200 -18.29 51.40 -16.12
C GLU A 200 -19.71 50.97 -15.70
N ARG A 201 -19.91 49.69 -15.39
CA ARG A 201 -21.18 49.17 -14.85
C ARG A 201 -21.39 49.49 -13.37
N ALA A 202 -20.32 49.69 -12.61
CA ALA A 202 -20.39 50.05 -11.20
C ALA A 202 -20.58 51.57 -11.00
N GLU A 203 -20.23 52.37 -12.00
CA GLU A 203 -20.38 53.84 -12.01
C GLU A 203 -21.73 54.33 -12.57
N ARG A 204 -22.57 53.43 -13.11
CA ARG A 204 -23.96 53.70 -13.53
C ARG A 204 -24.95 53.26 -12.46
#